data_AF-I0LAT7-F1
#
_entry.id   AF-I0LAT7-F1
#
_cell.length_a   1.000
_cell.length_b   1.000
_cell.length_c   1.000
_cell.angle_alpha   90.00
_cell.angle_beta   90.00
_cell.angle_gamma   90.00
#
_symmetry.space_group_name_H-M   'P 1'
#
loop_
_entity.id
_entity.type
_entity.pdbx_description
1 polymer ?
#
loop_
_entity_poly.entity_id
_entity_poly.type
_entity_poly.pdbx_seq_one_letter_code
_entity_poly.pdbx_strand_id
1 'polypeptide(L)'
;MRILILGGTRFLGRAVARLAVAQGHDVTCAARGVSGVVPTGARFVPVDRDEPEALAPLAGDGFDAVVDVTRQVSHARYALATLGDHVGHLSFVSTISVYADNTTPGQTATDAPLLPPAPPDVDAPVGPEHRWYGECKVSIERLVRERMGEQRSFICRAGLIVGAEDPSDRFPYWVRRLANGGEVLAPGQPTDRVQFVDVADLAGWLLHAAGTRLAGTYDGTGPALSRAELLAGVAAGLGVADPHLTWVDQDFLVARDVREWSGERALPLWVRLPEWAGLMDRDARPALDAGLTVRPLSDTVRATASWMTARPDAVRQGGLDPADEAAILREWQAERNA
;
A
#
# COMPACT_ATOMS: atom_id res chain seq x y z
N MET A 1 5.39 -24.16 6.18
CA MET A 1 4.35 -23.60 7.07
C MET A 1 3.01 -23.75 6.40
N ARG A 2 1.96 -23.98 7.18
CA ARG A 2 0.55 -23.82 6.79
C ARG A 2 0.16 -22.37 7.01
N ILE A 3 -0.10 -21.64 5.94
CA ILE A 3 -0.35 -20.20 5.95
C ILE A 3 -1.77 -19.95 5.48
N LEU A 4 -2.54 -19.23 6.29
CA LEU A 4 -3.86 -18.72 5.90
C LEU A 4 -3.76 -17.25 5.53
N ILE A 5 -4.29 -16.89 4.36
CA ILE A 5 -4.37 -15.51 3.89
C ILE A 5 -5.83 -15.11 3.80
N LEU A 6 -6.23 -14.21 4.70
CA LEU A 6 -7.57 -13.64 4.74
C LEU A 6 -7.63 -12.44 3.80
N GLY A 7 -8.08 -12.66 2.56
CA GLY A 7 -8.03 -11.66 1.48
C GLY A 7 -6.96 -11.91 0.40
N GLY A 8 -6.67 -13.17 0.08
CA GLY A 8 -5.59 -13.58 -0.85
C GLY A 8 -5.85 -13.40 -2.36
N THR A 9 -6.93 -12.75 -2.77
CA THR A 9 -7.34 -12.68 -4.19
C THR A 9 -6.95 -11.39 -4.91
N ARG A 10 -6.45 -10.37 -4.19
CA ARG A 10 -6.10 -9.05 -4.78
C ARG A 10 -4.77 -8.53 -4.25
N PHE A 11 -4.03 -7.86 -5.13
CA PHE A 11 -2.84 -7.04 -4.86
C PHE A 11 -1.91 -7.64 -3.78
N LEU A 12 -1.79 -7.03 -2.59
CA LEU A 12 -0.90 -7.53 -1.53
C LEU A 12 -1.21 -8.97 -1.11
N GLY A 13 -2.47 -9.30 -0.82
CA GLY A 13 -2.84 -10.65 -0.40
C GLY A 13 -2.51 -11.70 -1.47
N ARG A 14 -2.69 -11.35 -2.75
CA ARG A 14 -2.31 -12.21 -3.88
C ARG A 14 -0.79 -12.33 -4.02
N ALA A 15 -0.04 -11.25 -3.80
CA ALA A 15 1.42 -11.25 -3.83
C ALA A 15 2.01 -12.13 -2.72
N VAL A 16 1.47 -12.03 -1.50
CA VAL A 16 1.83 -12.92 -0.36
C VAL A 16 1.53 -14.37 -0.72
N ALA A 17 0.34 -14.67 -1.25
CA ALA A 17 -0.04 -16.03 -1.63
C ALA A 17 0.90 -16.60 -2.71
N ARG A 18 1.19 -15.81 -3.75
CA ARG A 18 2.06 -16.22 -4.86
C ARG A 18 3.48 -16.50 -4.38
N LEU A 19 4.03 -15.63 -3.54
CA LEU A 19 5.37 -15.78 -2.99
C LEU A 19 5.45 -16.98 -2.02
N ALA A 20 4.45 -17.15 -1.15
CA ALA A 20 4.40 -18.27 -0.21
C ALA A 20 4.34 -19.63 -0.92
N VAL A 21 3.54 -19.75 -1.97
CA VAL A 21 3.51 -20.97 -2.81
C VAL A 21 4.86 -21.21 -3.47
N ALA A 22 5.48 -20.17 -4.04
CA ALA A 22 6.79 -20.28 -4.67
C ALA A 22 7.89 -20.72 -3.67
N GLN A 23 7.74 -20.41 -2.39
CA GLN A 23 8.61 -20.85 -1.30
C GLN A 23 8.25 -22.25 -0.75
N GLY A 24 7.28 -22.95 -1.35
CA GLY A 24 6.89 -24.31 -0.97
C GLY A 24 6.06 -24.39 0.31
N HIS A 25 5.39 -23.31 0.71
CA HIS A 25 4.44 -23.33 1.82
C HIS A 25 3.09 -23.93 1.42
N ASP A 26 2.37 -24.47 2.40
CA ASP A 26 0.98 -24.90 2.23
C ASP A 26 0.09 -23.67 2.44
N VAL A 27 -0.49 -23.16 1.36
CA VAL A 27 -1.18 -21.85 1.35
C VAL A 27 -2.68 -22.06 1.18
N THR A 28 -3.44 -21.56 2.14
CA THR A 28 -4.89 -21.42 2.04
C THR A 28 -5.27 -19.94 1.91
N CYS A 29 -6.06 -19.62 0.90
CA CYS A 29 -6.62 -18.28 0.69
C CYS A 29 -8.12 -18.32 0.96
N ALA A 30 -8.58 -17.57 1.96
CA ALA A 30 -10.00 -17.41 2.26
C ALA A 30 -10.48 -16.04 1.77
N ALA A 31 -11.45 -16.05 0.85
CA ALA A 31 -12.04 -14.84 0.27
C ALA A 31 -13.36 -15.15 -0.45
N ARG A 32 -14.14 -14.13 -0.78
CA ARG A 32 -15.40 -14.27 -1.54
C ARG A 32 -15.22 -14.77 -2.99
N GLY A 33 -14.00 -14.69 -3.54
CA GLY A 33 -13.72 -15.10 -4.94
C GLY A 33 -14.15 -14.08 -6.02
N VAL A 34 -14.77 -12.96 -5.65
CA VAL A 34 -15.27 -11.94 -6.60
C VAL A 34 -14.19 -11.03 -7.19
N SER A 35 -13.03 -10.93 -6.53
CA SER A 35 -11.96 -9.97 -6.90
C SER A 35 -10.81 -10.58 -7.70
N GLY A 36 -10.87 -11.87 -8.02
CA GLY A 36 -9.83 -12.58 -8.75
C GLY A 36 -9.66 -14.02 -8.31
N VAL A 37 -8.80 -14.74 -9.03
CA VAL A 37 -8.46 -16.14 -8.77
C VAL A 37 -7.22 -16.21 -7.87
N VAL A 38 -7.20 -17.17 -6.95
CA VAL A 38 -6.01 -17.43 -6.13
C VAL A 38 -4.84 -17.91 -7.02
N PRO A 39 -3.58 -17.68 -6.62
CA PRO A 39 -2.43 -18.20 -7.35
C PRO A 39 -2.47 -19.74 -7.48
N THR A 40 -1.98 -20.26 -8.61
CA THR A 40 -1.79 -21.70 -8.81
C THR A 40 -0.97 -22.28 -7.66
N GLY A 41 -1.45 -23.37 -7.07
CA GLY A 41 -0.82 -24.03 -5.91
C GLY A 41 -1.37 -23.61 -4.56
N ALA A 42 -2.14 -22.51 -4.46
CA ALA A 42 -2.87 -22.17 -3.24
C ALA A 42 -4.25 -22.84 -3.22
N ARG A 43 -4.66 -23.35 -2.05
CA ARG A 43 -6.03 -23.80 -1.80
C ARG A 43 -6.94 -22.59 -1.67
N PHE A 44 -8.03 -22.55 -2.43
CA PHE A 44 -9.08 -21.54 -2.25
C PHE A 44 -10.17 -22.06 -1.32
N VAL A 45 -10.61 -21.22 -0.39
CA VAL A 45 -11.80 -21.48 0.43
C VAL A 45 -12.73 -20.28 0.28
N PRO A 46 -13.92 -20.46 -0.33
CA PRO A 46 -14.89 -19.39 -0.46
C PRO A 46 -15.46 -19.04 0.92
N VAL A 47 -15.29 -17.79 1.33
CA VAL A 47 -15.73 -17.28 2.64
C VAL A 47 -16.28 -15.88 2.45
N ASP A 48 -17.49 -15.63 2.95
CA ASP A 48 -17.98 -14.28 3.20
C ASP A 48 -17.78 -13.91 4.67
N ARG A 49 -16.83 -13.00 4.94
CA ARG A 49 -16.49 -12.60 6.31
C ARG A 49 -17.51 -11.64 6.93
N ASP A 50 -18.52 -11.20 6.17
CA ASP A 50 -19.69 -10.51 6.71
C ASP A 50 -20.55 -11.46 7.57
N GLU A 51 -20.44 -12.77 7.33
CA GLU A 51 -21.07 -13.81 8.16
C GLU A 51 -20.15 -14.20 9.34
N PRO A 52 -20.61 -14.10 10.60
CA PRO A 52 -19.77 -14.33 11.78
C PRO A 52 -19.11 -15.72 11.88
N GLU A 53 -19.78 -16.75 11.36
CA GLU A 53 -19.33 -18.15 11.46
C GLU A 53 -18.58 -18.64 10.22
N ALA A 54 -18.38 -17.79 9.20
CA ALA A 54 -17.86 -18.23 7.90
C ALA A 54 -16.43 -18.78 7.95
N LEU A 55 -15.67 -18.47 9.00
CA LEU A 55 -14.32 -18.98 9.22
C LEU A 55 -14.27 -20.27 10.04
N ALA A 56 -15.40 -20.74 10.60
CA ALA A 56 -15.44 -21.95 11.44
C ALA A 56 -14.85 -23.20 10.75
N PRO A 57 -15.08 -23.45 9.44
CA PRO A 57 -14.47 -24.58 8.74
C PRO A 57 -12.94 -24.54 8.65
N LEU A 58 -12.34 -23.37 8.89
CA LEU A 58 -10.88 -23.17 8.86
C LEU A 58 -10.23 -23.33 10.24
N ALA A 59 -11.02 -23.44 11.31
CA ALA A 59 -10.49 -23.54 12.67
C ALA A 59 -9.87 -24.91 13.01
N GLY A 60 -10.08 -25.94 12.19
CA GLY A 60 -9.71 -27.34 12.44
C GLY A 60 -8.24 -27.57 12.83
N ASP A 61 -7.40 -28.01 11.88
CA ASP A 61 -6.01 -28.37 12.19
C ASP A 61 -5.10 -27.16 12.52
N GLY A 62 -5.65 -25.94 12.49
CA GLY A 62 -4.94 -24.69 12.73
C GLY A 62 -3.95 -24.29 11.63
N PHE A 63 -3.34 -23.12 11.80
CA PHE A 63 -2.34 -22.55 10.89
C PHE A 63 -1.09 -22.13 11.66
N ASP A 64 0.07 -22.28 11.03
CA ASP A 64 1.32 -21.76 11.60
C ASP A 64 1.32 -20.23 11.59
N ALA A 65 0.77 -19.64 10.53
CA ALA A 65 0.64 -18.20 10.39
C ALA A 65 -0.65 -17.77 9.67
N VAL A 66 -1.16 -16.59 10.06
CA VAL A 66 -2.26 -15.89 9.38
C VAL A 66 -1.76 -14.53 8.90
N VAL A 67 -2.09 -14.17 7.65
CA VAL A 67 -1.99 -12.79 7.16
C VAL A 67 -3.39 -12.23 6.95
N ASP A 68 -3.73 -11.15 7.65
CA ASP A 68 -5.03 -10.47 7.51
C ASP A 68 -4.83 -9.04 6.97
N VAL A 69 -5.53 -8.74 5.88
CA VAL A 69 -5.51 -7.43 5.21
C VAL A 69 -6.84 -6.67 5.37
N THR A 70 -7.72 -7.10 6.28
CA THR A 70 -9.05 -6.50 6.45
C THR A 70 -8.99 -5.01 6.80
N ARG A 71 -10.05 -4.32 6.39
CA ARG A 71 -10.37 -2.93 6.78
C ARG A 71 -11.67 -2.84 7.60
N GLN A 72 -12.31 -3.98 7.88
CA GLN A 72 -13.57 -4.04 8.63
C GLN A 72 -13.31 -4.60 10.03
N VAL A 73 -13.87 -3.95 11.04
CA VAL A 73 -13.64 -4.26 12.46
C VAL A 73 -14.28 -5.60 12.82
N SER A 74 -15.51 -5.84 12.37
CA SER A 74 -16.24 -7.11 12.50
C SER A 74 -15.46 -8.29 11.94
N HIS A 75 -14.91 -8.14 10.73
CA HIS A 75 -14.10 -9.17 10.06
C HIS A 75 -12.90 -9.61 10.89
N ALA A 76 -12.20 -8.66 11.52
CA ALA A 76 -11.10 -8.97 12.42
C ALA A 76 -11.61 -9.66 13.69
N ARG A 77 -12.69 -9.13 14.30
CA ARG A 77 -13.29 -9.71 15.51
C ARG A 77 -13.69 -11.16 15.31
N TYR A 78 -14.37 -11.49 14.20
CA TYR A 78 -14.78 -12.85 13.88
C TYR A 78 -13.57 -13.76 13.65
N ALA A 79 -12.59 -13.32 12.84
CA ALA A 79 -11.37 -14.09 12.61
C ALA A 79 -10.59 -14.39 13.90
N LEU A 80 -10.45 -13.39 14.77
CA LEU A 80 -9.76 -13.51 16.05
C LEU A 80 -10.51 -14.41 17.05
N ALA A 81 -11.84 -14.35 17.08
CA ALA A 81 -12.66 -15.23 17.90
C ALA A 81 -12.54 -16.70 17.45
N THR A 82 -12.66 -16.94 16.15
CA THR A 82 -12.70 -18.29 15.57
C THR A 82 -11.31 -18.94 15.47
N LEU A 83 -10.28 -18.19 15.09
CA LEU A 83 -8.96 -18.74 14.74
C LEU A 83 -7.89 -18.48 15.80
N GLY A 84 -8.11 -17.54 16.73
CA GLY A 84 -7.05 -17.05 17.63
C GLY A 84 -6.35 -18.12 18.47
N ASP A 85 -7.06 -19.19 18.86
CA ASP A 85 -6.47 -20.30 19.64
C ASP A 85 -5.74 -21.34 18.75
N HIS A 86 -5.93 -21.27 17.43
CA HIS A 86 -5.44 -22.25 16.46
C HIS A 86 -4.35 -21.68 15.53
N VAL A 87 -3.86 -20.46 15.79
CA VAL A 87 -2.92 -19.74 14.92
C VAL A 87 -1.61 -19.48 15.65
N GLY A 88 -0.47 -19.96 15.13
CA GLY A 88 0.83 -19.72 15.75
C GLY A 88 1.22 -18.24 15.82
N HIS A 89 1.07 -17.53 14.69
CA HIS A 89 1.46 -16.14 14.51
C HIS A 89 0.47 -15.39 13.60
N LEU A 90 0.11 -14.16 13.94
CA LEU A 90 -0.80 -13.34 13.14
C LEU A 90 -0.11 -12.05 12.70
N SER A 91 0.03 -11.89 11.39
CA SER A 91 0.47 -10.66 10.74
C SER A 91 -0.75 -9.86 10.27
N PHE A 92 -1.02 -8.75 10.94
CA PHE A 92 -2.04 -7.80 10.52
C PHE A 92 -1.40 -6.69 9.68
N VAL A 93 -1.83 -6.56 8.44
CA VAL A 93 -1.42 -5.46 7.58
C VAL A 93 -2.29 -4.26 7.92
N SER A 94 -1.77 -3.36 8.76
CA SER A 94 -2.36 -2.06 9.07
C SER A 94 -1.98 -1.01 8.00
N THR A 95 -1.97 0.28 8.36
CA THR A 95 -1.65 1.40 7.46
C THR A 95 -0.93 2.51 8.22
N ILE A 96 -0.10 3.33 7.55
CA ILE A 96 0.41 4.58 8.13
C ILE A 96 -0.70 5.64 8.31
N SER A 97 -1.87 5.49 7.69
CA SER A 97 -3.03 6.38 7.90
C SER A 97 -3.64 6.29 9.31
N VAL A 98 -3.09 5.47 10.21
CA VAL A 98 -3.47 5.41 11.63
C VAL A 98 -2.90 6.58 12.43
N TYR A 99 -1.91 7.31 11.90
CA TYR A 99 -1.27 8.41 12.61
C TYR A 99 -2.12 9.69 12.53
N ALA A 100 -2.22 10.38 13.67
CA ALA A 100 -2.89 11.68 13.79
C ALA A 100 -2.00 12.84 13.31
N ASP A 101 -0.68 12.66 13.36
CA ASP A 101 0.31 13.61 12.85
C ASP A 101 0.80 13.16 11.47
N ASN A 102 0.52 13.99 10.46
CA ASN A 102 0.98 13.79 9.09
C ASN A 102 1.92 14.92 8.63
N THR A 103 2.27 15.86 9.51
CA THR A 103 3.11 17.02 9.21
C THR A 103 4.57 16.79 9.60
N THR A 104 4.85 16.03 10.67
CA THR A 104 6.21 15.87 11.20
C THR A 104 6.99 14.74 10.50
N PRO A 105 8.10 15.06 9.80
CA PRO A 105 8.96 14.05 9.16
C PRO A 105 9.79 13.23 10.15
N GLY A 106 10.23 12.05 9.73
CA GLY A 106 11.16 11.19 10.47
C GLY A 106 10.57 10.44 11.66
N GLN A 107 9.24 10.47 11.83
CA GLN A 107 8.58 9.75 12.91
C GLN A 107 8.58 8.23 12.69
N THR A 108 8.55 7.49 13.80
CA THR A 108 8.49 6.03 13.83
C THR A 108 7.12 5.55 14.35
N ALA A 109 6.89 4.23 14.30
CA ALA A 109 5.70 3.62 14.88
C ALA A 109 5.59 3.74 16.42
N THR A 110 6.71 4.05 17.09
CA THR A 110 6.79 4.21 18.54
C THR A 110 6.43 5.63 18.98
N ASP A 111 6.82 6.63 18.19
CA ASP A 111 6.77 8.04 18.61
C ASP A 111 5.57 8.80 18.05
N ALA A 112 5.01 8.33 16.92
CA ALA A 112 3.92 9.01 16.25
C ALA A 112 2.57 8.83 16.97
N PRO A 113 1.83 9.91 17.22
CA PRO A 113 0.51 9.82 17.85
C PRO A 113 -0.49 9.12 16.92
N LEU A 114 -1.32 8.25 17.49
CA LEU A 114 -2.37 7.55 16.76
C LEU A 114 -3.69 8.32 16.80
N LEU A 115 -4.48 8.13 15.75
CA LEU A 115 -5.91 8.45 15.76
C LEU A 115 -6.63 7.67 16.88
N PRO A 116 -7.79 8.18 17.35
CA PRO A 116 -8.66 7.39 18.20
C PRO A 116 -9.18 6.13 17.46
N PRO A 117 -9.64 5.10 18.19
CA PRO A 117 -10.35 3.99 17.56
C PRO A 117 -11.64 4.49 16.91
N ALA A 118 -12.14 3.74 15.92
CA ALA A 118 -13.41 4.05 15.27
C ALA A 118 -14.57 4.09 16.28
N PRO A 119 -15.56 4.97 16.08
CA PRO A 119 -16.80 4.95 16.86
C PRO A 119 -17.47 3.55 16.85
N PRO A 120 -18.21 3.16 17.91
CA PRO A 120 -18.78 1.82 18.02
C PRO A 120 -19.73 1.40 16.89
N ASP A 121 -20.38 2.37 16.24
CA ASP A 121 -21.30 2.19 15.12
C ASP A 121 -20.60 2.16 13.75
N VAL A 122 -19.28 2.39 13.70
CA VAL A 122 -18.47 2.37 12.48
C VAL A 122 -17.72 1.05 12.37
N ASP A 123 -18.18 0.19 11.46
CA ASP A 123 -17.55 -1.11 11.21
C ASP A 123 -16.50 -1.07 10.09
N ALA A 124 -16.63 -0.16 9.14
CA ALA A 124 -15.79 -0.09 7.96
C ALA A 124 -15.65 1.35 7.44
N PRO A 125 -14.63 1.62 6.60
CA PRO A 125 -14.50 2.91 5.91
C PRO A 125 -15.71 3.24 5.05
N VAL A 126 -16.15 4.50 5.09
CA VAL A 126 -17.38 4.98 4.44
C VAL A 126 -17.08 6.00 3.33
N GLY A 127 -17.77 5.87 2.20
CA GLY A 127 -17.71 6.83 1.09
C GLY A 127 -16.43 6.77 0.25
N PRO A 128 -16.33 7.60 -0.80
CA PRO A 128 -15.19 7.60 -1.72
C PRO A 128 -13.87 8.06 -1.06
N GLU A 129 -13.96 8.93 -0.05
CA GLU A 129 -12.85 9.41 0.78
C GLU A 129 -12.35 8.35 1.78
N HIS A 130 -13.04 7.21 1.90
CA HIS A 130 -12.75 6.17 2.89
C HIS A 130 -12.70 6.73 4.32
N ARG A 131 -13.66 7.58 4.69
CA ARG A 131 -13.77 8.15 6.04
C ARG A 131 -13.72 7.03 7.08
N TRP A 132 -13.00 7.25 8.18
CA TRP A 132 -12.73 6.30 9.26
C TRP A 132 -11.69 5.22 8.95
N TYR A 133 -10.99 5.29 7.81
CA TYR A 133 -10.01 4.26 7.47
C TYR A 133 -8.92 4.09 8.52
N GLY A 134 -8.29 5.16 8.97
CA GLY A 134 -7.26 5.10 10.01
C GLY A 134 -7.82 4.56 11.33
N GLU A 135 -8.96 5.08 11.75
CA GLU A 135 -9.63 4.74 13.01
C GLU A 135 -10.10 3.28 13.05
N CYS A 136 -10.64 2.75 11.95
CA CYS A 136 -10.97 1.33 11.84
C CYS A 136 -9.73 0.45 11.97
N LYS A 137 -8.59 0.88 11.37
CA LYS A 137 -7.33 0.14 11.45
C LYS A 137 -6.75 0.20 12.87
N VAL A 138 -6.85 1.33 13.56
CA VAL A 138 -6.52 1.43 15.00
C VAL A 138 -7.39 0.48 15.83
N SER A 139 -8.70 0.41 15.58
CA SER A 139 -9.58 -0.55 16.27
C SER A 139 -9.15 -2.00 16.04
N ILE A 140 -8.77 -2.36 14.82
CA ILE A 140 -8.31 -3.72 14.51
C ILE A 140 -6.96 -4.02 15.15
N GLU A 141 -6.00 -3.08 15.14
CA GLU A 141 -4.72 -3.23 15.83
C GLU A 141 -4.92 -3.60 17.31
N ARG A 142 -5.86 -2.92 17.99
CA ARG A 142 -6.21 -3.21 19.39
C ARG A 142 -6.79 -4.60 19.56
N LEU A 143 -7.78 -4.99 18.74
CA LEU A 143 -8.37 -6.33 18.79
C LEU A 143 -7.31 -7.43 18.60
N VAL A 144 -6.39 -7.23 17.65
CA VAL A 144 -5.29 -8.18 17.39
C VAL A 144 -4.39 -8.30 18.62
N ARG A 145 -3.98 -7.18 19.22
CA ARG A 145 -3.16 -7.19 20.44
C ARG A 145 -3.87 -7.85 21.62
N GLU A 146 -5.13 -7.51 21.84
CA GLU A 146 -5.95 -8.07 22.92
C GLU A 146 -6.11 -9.59 22.79
N ARG A 147 -6.36 -10.10 21.58
CA ARG A 147 -6.60 -11.54 21.37
C ARG A 147 -5.31 -12.36 21.27
N MET A 148 -4.32 -11.88 20.52
CA MET A 148 -3.12 -12.66 20.21
C MET A 148 -1.99 -12.42 21.22
N GLY A 149 -1.99 -11.28 21.88
CA GLY A 149 -0.88 -10.81 22.71
C GLY A 149 0.32 -10.33 21.87
N GLU A 150 1.22 -9.57 22.50
CA GLU A 150 2.39 -8.96 21.83
C GLU A 150 3.25 -9.97 21.08
N GLN A 151 3.53 -11.13 21.69
CA GLN A 151 4.48 -12.11 21.16
C GLN A 151 3.99 -12.92 19.96
N ARG A 152 2.66 -12.96 19.71
CA ARG A 152 2.07 -13.71 18.59
C ARG A 152 1.49 -12.79 17.52
N SER A 153 1.67 -11.47 17.65
CA SER A 153 1.14 -10.50 16.69
C SER A 153 2.21 -9.58 16.12
N PHE A 154 2.18 -9.48 14.80
CA PHE A 154 2.96 -8.54 14.01
C PHE A 154 2.01 -7.53 13.38
N ILE A 155 2.19 -6.25 13.69
CA ILE A 155 1.40 -5.17 13.12
C ILE A 155 2.28 -4.44 12.12
N CYS A 156 1.98 -4.62 10.84
CA CYS A 156 2.67 -3.97 9.74
C CYS A 156 1.84 -2.77 9.28
N ARG A 157 2.18 -1.55 9.72
CA ARG A 157 1.56 -0.32 9.24
C ARG A 157 2.10 0.03 7.86
N ALA A 158 1.49 -0.52 6.83
CA ALA A 158 1.98 -0.36 5.47
C ALA A 158 1.94 1.11 5.03
N GLY A 159 3.03 1.56 4.41
CA GLY A 159 3.06 2.80 3.64
C GLY A 159 2.26 2.67 2.34
N LEU A 160 2.56 3.52 1.36
CA LEU A 160 2.01 3.35 0.03
C LEU A 160 2.60 2.10 -0.64
N ILE A 161 1.77 1.07 -0.81
CA ILE A 161 2.16 -0.15 -1.51
C ILE A 161 2.04 0.06 -3.02
N VAL A 162 3.13 -0.16 -3.75
CA VAL A 162 3.22 0.01 -5.21
C VAL A 162 3.66 -1.29 -5.90
N GLY A 163 3.55 -1.35 -7.22
CA GLY A 163 4.08 -2.43 -8.03
C GLY A 163 3.05 -3.03 -8.99
N ALA A 164 3.38 -4.19 -9.55
CA ALA A 164 2.46 -4.92 -10.42
C ALA A 164 1.13 -5.21 -9.70
N GLU A 165 0.02 -5.06 -10.44
CA GLU A 165 -1.35 -5.24 -9.94
C GLU A 165 -1.82 -4.17 -8.94
N ASP A 166 -1.12 -3.03 -8.84
CA ASP A 166 -1.54 -1.88 -8.03
C ASP A 166 -2.91 -1.34 -8.49
N PRO A 167 -3.95 -1.42 -7.65
CA PRO A 167 -5.30 -0.98 -8.02
C PRO A 167 -5.52 0.54 -7.91
N SER A 168 -4.55 1.27 -7.37
CA SER A 168 -4.71 2.69 -7.05
C SER A 168 -4.37 3.63 -8.19
N ASP A 169 -3.65 3.13 -9.21
CA ASP A 169 -3.04 3.90 -10.30
C ASP A 169 -2.03 4.97 -9.83
N ARG A 170 -1.53 4.88 -8.59
CA ARG A 170 -0.60 5.91 -8.09
C ARG A 170 0.81 5.76 -8.63
N PHE A 171 1.32 4.53 -8.67
CA PHE A 171 2.60 4.24 -9.30
C PHE A 171 2.46 3.95 -10.81
N PRO A 172 1.45 3.17 -11.27
CA PRO A 172 1.24 2.92 -12.69
C PRO A 172 1.03 4.19 -13.53
N TYR A 173 0.45 5.26 -12.97
CA TYR A 173 0.38 6.57 -13.64
C TYR A 173 1.74 7.07 -14.10
N TRP A 174 2.75 7.08 -13.23
CA TRP A 174 4.09 7.59 -13.57
C TRP A 174 4.80 6.69 -14.59
N VAL A 175 4.62 5.37 -14.48
CA VAL A 175 5.12 4.41 -15.47
C VAL A 175 4.51 4.68 -16.84
N ARG A 176 3.18 4.84 -16.92
CA ARG A 176 2.46 5.19 -18.15
C ARG A 176 2.93 6.55 -18.68
N ARG A 177 2.99 7.55 -17.81
CA ARG A 177 3.27 8.93 -18.20
C ARG A 177 4.66 9.08 -18.79
N LEU A 178 5.68 8.53 -18.14
CA LEU A 178 7.06 8.59 -18.63
C LEU A 178 7.27 7.72 -19.87
N ALA A 179 6.58 6.58 -19.98
CA ALA A 179 6.65 5.74 -21.19
C ALA A 179 6.11 6.45 -22.44
N ASN A 180 5.12 7.35 -22.29
CA ASN A 180 4.56 8.13 -23.40
C ASN A 180 5.49 9.24 -23.91
N GLY A 181 6.54 9.61 -23.16
CA GLY A 181 7.49 10.66 -23.53
C GLY A 181 6.88 12.08 -23.58
N GLY A 182 7.62 13.00 -24.21
CA GLY A 182 7.28 14.43 -24.24
C GLY A 182 7.68 15.20 -22.97
N GLU A 183 7.26 16.47 -22.88
CA GLU A 183 7.38 17.27 -21.66
C GLU A 183 6.43 16.71 -20.58
N VAL A 184 6.94 16.43 -19.40
CA VAL A 184 6.20 15.85 -18.27
C VAL A 184 6.10 16.90 -17.17
N LEU A 185 4.89 17.13 -16.66
CA LEU A 185 4.67 17.99 -15.52
C LEU A 185 5.10 17.26 -14.23
N ALA A 186 6.10 17.82 -13.54
CA ALA A 186 6.57 17.36 -12.24
C ALA A 186 6.04 18.32 -11.14
N PRO A 187 5.23 17.84 -10.17
CA PRO A 187 4.63 18.72 -9.18
C PRO A 187 5.58 19.09 -8.05
N GLY A 188 5.53 20.35 -7.61
CA GLY A 188 6.30 20.84 -6.47
C GLY A 188 7.78 20.99 -6.79
N GLN A 189 8.63 20.70 -5.81
CA GLN A 189 10.07 20.87 -5.91
C GLN A 189 10.79 19.53 -6.16
N PRO A 190 11.95 19.53 -6.84
CA PRO A 190 12.78 18.34 -7.06
C PRO A 190 13.11 17.56 -5.78
N THR A 191 13.27 18.28 -4.67
CA THR A 191 13.65 17.75 -3.35
C THR A 191 12.49 17.23 -2.53
N ASP A 192 11.25 17.43 -2.96
CA ASP A 192 10.07 16.98 -2.21
C ASP A 192 10.10 15.47 -2.03
N ARG A 193 9.74 15.00 -0.84
CA ARG A 193 9.86 13.59 -0.48
C ARG A 193 8.70 12.77 -1.04
N VAL A 194 9.02 11.55 -1.43
CA VAL A 194 8.08 10.51 -1.84
C VAL A 194 8.49 9.20 -1.18
N GLN A 195 7.51 8.43 -0.73
CA GLN A 195 7.79 7.19 -0.01
C GLN A 195 6.75 6.12 -0.32
N PHE A 196 7.23 4.90 -0.50
CA PHE A 196 6.43 3.74 -0.84
C PHE A 196 7.17 2.45 -0.48
N VAL A 197 6.49 1.32 -0.61
CA VAL A 197 7.07 -0.03 -0.55
C VAL A 197 6.58 -0.85 -1.73
N ASP A 198 7.46 -1.64 -2.35
CA ASP A 198 7.05 -2.59 -3.38
C ASP A 198 6.21 -3.72 -2.76
N VAL A 199 5.11 -4.07 -3.42
CA VAL A 199 4.18 -5.11 -2.98
C VAL A 199 4.85 -6.46 -2.70
N ALA A 200 5.86 -6.83 -3.49
CA ALA A 200 6.55 -8.10 -3.30
C ALA A 200 7.65 -8.02 -2.23
N ASP A 201 8.19 -6.83 -1.94
CA ASP A 201 9.06 -6.60 -0.78
C ASP A 201 8.26 -6.71 0.52
N LEU A 202 7.10 -6.05 0.56
CA LEU A 202 6.18 -6.14 1.71
C LEU A 202 5.66 -7.57 1.90
N ALA A 203 5.33 -8.27 0.81
CA ALA A 203 4.93 -9.67 0.86
C ALA A 203 6.06 -10.57 1.40
N GLY A 204 7.30 -10.35 0.97
CA GLY A 204 8.47 -11.06 1.48
C GLY A 204 8.67 -10.83 2.97
N TRP A 205 8.49 -9.60 3.45
CA TRP A 205 8.63 -9.27 4.86
C TRP A 205 7.51 -9.86 5.73
N LEU A 206 6.27 -9.90 5.23
CA LEU A 206 5.17 -10.60 5.93
C LEU A 206 5.44 -12.10 6.09
N LEU A 207 6.04 -12.74 5.08
CA LEU A 207 6.44 -14.15 5.16
C LEU A 207 7.66 -14.34 6.06
N HIS A 208 8.62 -13.42 6.03
CA HIS A 208 9.74 -13.40 6.97
C HIS A 208 9.21 -13.33 8.41
N ALA A 209 8.32 -12.38 8.70
CA ALA A 209 7.71 -12.21 10.01
C ALA A 209 6.95 -13.46 10.48
N ALA A 210 6.19 -14.11 9.59
CA ALA A 210 5.55 -15.38 9.88
C ALA A 210 6.56 -16.50 10.23
N GLY A 211 7.65 -16.61 9.45
CA GLY A 211 8.66 -17.65 9.62
C GLY A 211 9.55 -17.48 10.86
N THR A 212 9.88 -16.24 11.20
CA THR A 212 10.71 -15.91 12.38
C THR A 212 9.90 -15.58 13.62
N ARG A 213 8.56 -15.52 13.49
CA ARG A 213 7.63 -15.02 14.52
C ARG A 213 7.99 -13.62 14.99
N LEU A 214 8.42 -12.75 14.07
CA LEU A 214 8.66 -11.34 14.35
C LEU A 214 7.41 -10.74 14.99
N ALA A 215 7.56 -10.14 16.18
CA ALA A 215 6.48 -9.51 16.93
C ALA A 215 6.70 -8.00 16.98
N GLY A 216 5.67 -7.24 17.35
CA GLY A 216 5.75 -5.78 17.48
C GLY A 216 5.06 -5.01 16.36
N THR A 217 5.20 -3.69 16.36
CA THR A 217 4.54 -2.77 15.42
C THR A 217 5.59 -1.99 14.65
N TYR A 218 5.47 -1.96 13.32
CA TYR A 218 6.45 -1.33 12.45
C TYR A 218 5.77 -0.63 11.27
N ASP A 219 6.37 0.46 10.79
CA ASP A 219 5.99 1.10 9.53
C ASP A 219 6.57 0.31 8.36
N GLY A 220 5.73 -0.41 7.64
CA GLY A 220 6.11 -1.22 6.47
C GLY A 220 6.26 -0.34 5.24
N THR A 221 7.37 0.40 5.17
CA THR A 221 7.67 1.35 4.10
C THR A 221 9.17 1.31 3.74
N GLY A 222 9.51 1.64 2.49
CA GLY A 222 10.90 1.83 2.08
C GLY A 222 11.48 3.18 2.51
N PRO A 223 12.79 3.41 2.38
CA PRO A 223 13.38 4.75 2.54
C PRO A 223 12.67 5.77 1.64
N ALA A 224 12.51 7.00 2.13
CA ALA A 224 12.00 8.07 1.27
C ALA A 224 13.06 8.46 0.24
N LEU A 225 12.58 8.88 -0.93
CA LEU A 225 13.38 9.42 -2.04
C LEU A 225 12.94 10.86 -2.29
N SER A 226 13.77 11.63 -2.97
CA SER A 226 13.33 12.87 -3.59
C SER A 226 12.44 12.58 -4.81
N ARG A 227 11.54 13.51 -5.15
CA ARG A 227 10.69 13.39 -6.34
C ARG A 227 11.52 13.32 -7.62
N ALA A 228 12.66 14.02 -7.67
CA ALA A 228 13.60 13.91 -8.78
C ALA A 228 14.17 12.49 -8.91
N GLU A 229 14.58 11.86 -7.81
CA GLU A 229 15.07 10.47 -7.82
C GLU A 229 13.98 9.48 -8.23
N LEU A 230 12.73 9.68 -7.79
CA LEU A 230 11.61 8.87 -8.24
C LEU A 230 11.40 8.98 -9.75
N LEU A 231 11.26 10.18 -10.29
CA LEU A 231 10.98 10.38 -11.72
C LEU A 231 12.14 9.91 -12.60
N ALA A 232 13.38 10.20 -12.20
CA ALA A 232 14.57 9.70 -12.87
C ALA A 232 14.66 8.17 -12.80
N GLY A 233 14.35 7.57 -11.65
CA GLY A 233 14.37 6.12 -11.46
C GLY A 233 13.28 5.40 -12.25
N VAL A 234 12.09 6.00 -12.39
CA VAL A 234 11.03 5.49 -13.29
C VAL A 234 11.48 5.57 -14.74
N ALA A 235 12.01 6.70 -15.19
CA ALA A 235 12.52 6.85 -16.55
C ALA A 235 13.65 5.83 -16.85
N ALA A 236 14.61 5.69 -15.95
CA ALA A 236 15.70 4.72 -16.07
C ALA A 236 15.19 3.27 -16.12
N GLY A 237 14.19 2.92 -15.29
CA GLY A 237 13.56 1.60 -15.30
C GLY A 237 12.84 1.27 -16.61
N LEU A 238 12.39 2.29 -17.34
CA LEU A 238 11.78 2.19 -18.67
C LEU A 238 12.80 2.28 -19.82
N GLY A 239 14.08 2.57 -19.53
CA GLY A 239 15.08 2.85 -20.56
C GLY A 239 14.89 4.19 -21.26
N VAL A 240 14.14 5.12 -20.67
CA VAL A 240 13.97 6.50 -21.17
C VAL A 240 15.17 7.33 -20.73
N ALA A 241 15.96 7.78 -21.70
CA ALA A 241 17.07 8.69 -21.46
C ALA A 241 16.54 10.13 -21.33
N ASP A 242 16.97 10.82 -20.28
CA ASP A 242 16.73 12.26 -20.04
C ASP A 242 15.26 12.70 -20.19
N PRO A 243 14.37 12.36 -19.23
CA PRO A 243 12.99 12.80 -19.29
C PRO A 243 12.91 14.33 -19.22
N HIS A 244 12.16 14.95 -20.14
CA HIS A 244 11.94 16.40 -20.13
C HIS A 244 10.94 16.75 -19.01
N LEU A 245 11.44 17.02 -17.81
CA LEU A 245 10.64 17.37 -16.63
C LEU A 245 10.50 18.88 -16.50
N THR A 246 9.25 19.36 -16.46
CA THR A 246 8.92 20.74 -16.09
C THR A 246 8.35 20.76 -14.68
N TRP A 247 9.10 21.33 -13.76
CA TRP A 247 8.68 21.50 -12.37
C TRP A 247 7.68 22.65 -12.26
N VAL A 248 6.53 22.38 -11.65
CA VAL A 248 5.42 23.33 -11.51
C VAL A 248 5.08 23.51 -10.04
N ASP A 249 5.00 24.77 -9.62
CA ASP A 249 4.77 25.13 -8.23
C ASP A 249 3.42 24.62 -7.72
N GLN A 250 3.40 24.18 -6.47
CA GLN A 250 2.21 23.62 -5.81
C GLN A 250 1.04 24.60 -5.85
N ASP A 251 1.25 25.88 -5.52
CA ASP A 251 0.18 26.86 -5.45
C ASP A 251 -0.44 27.12 -6.83
N PHE A 252 0.38 27.08 -7.88
CA PHE A 252 -0.09 27.17 -9.26
C PHE A 252 -0.96 25.97 -9.62
N LEU A 253 -0.55 24.76 -9.26
CA LEU A 253 -1.31 23.52 -9.51
C LEU A 253 -2.66 23.54 -8.78
N VAL A 254 -2.67 23.93 -7.51
CA VAL A 254 -3.90 24.05 -6.71
C VAL A 254 -4.85 25.09 -7.33
N ALA A 255 -4.33 26.22 -7.79
CA ALA A 255 -5.14 27.25 -8.46
C ALA A 255 -5.78 26.77 -9.78
N ARG A 256 -5.26 25.70 -10.41
CA ARG A 256 -5.81 25.06 -11.63
C ARG A 256 -6.63 23.79 -11.34
N ASP A 257 -7.01 23.58 -10.09
CA ASP A 257 -7.78 22.42 -9.63
C ASP A 257 -7.09 21.08 -9.96
N VAL A 258 -5.75 21.07 -9.90
CA VAL A 258 -4.98 19.82 -9.96
C VAL A 258 -5.00 19.19 -8.58
N ARG A 259 -5.57 17.98 -8.49
CA ARG A 259 -5.78 17.28 -7.22
C ARG A 259 -4.52 16.55 -6.74
N GLU A 260 -4.45 16.32 -5.43
CA GLU A 260 -3.39 15.56 -4.80
C GLU A 260 -3.68 14.05 -4.79
N TRP A 261 -2.63 13.26 -4.54
CA TRP A 261 -2.62 11.84 -4.16
C TRP A 261 -3.14 10.83 -5.19
N SER A 262 -4.40 10.92 -5.62
CA SER A 262 -5.02 10.01 -6.59
C SER A 262 -6.38 10.51 -7.06
N GLY A 263 -6.89 9.94 -8.14
CA GLY A 263 -8.21 10.27 -8.69
C GLY A 263 -8.12 10.95 -10.04
N GLU A 264 -9.24 11.45 -10.53
CA GLU A 264 -9.31 12.18 -11.80
C GLU A 264 -8.64 13.57 -11.66
N ARG A 265 -7.93 14.03 -12.68
CA ARG A 265 -7.23 15.33 -12.65
C ARG A 265 -6.26 15.47 -11.46
N ALA A 266 -5.73 14.35 -10.97
CA ALA A 266 -4.78 14.32 -9.86
C ALA A 266 -3.36 14.08 -10.36
N LEU A 267 -2.36 14.57 -9.61
CA LEU A 267 -0.97 14.10 -9.76
C LEU A 267 -0.68 13.09 -8.66
N PRO A 268 -0.56 11.79 -8.99
CA PRO A 268 -0.34 10.79 -7.96
C PRO A 268 1.01 10.90 -7.27
N LEU A 269 1.13 10.39 -6.04
CA LEU A 269 2.34 10.53 -5.20
C LEU A 269 2.73 11.98 -4.88
N TRP A 270 1.87 12.96 -5.19
CA TRP A 270 2.03 14.33 -4.77
C TRP A 270 1.01 14.67 -3.70
N VAL A 271 1.46 15.36 -2.67
CA VAL A 271 0.66 15.82 -1.54
C VAL A 271 1.10 17.24 -1.22
N ARG A 272 0.19 18.05 -0.68
CA ARG A 272 0.52 19.43 -0.33
C ARG A 272 1.45 19.51 0.87
N LEU A 273 2.45 20.37 0.75
CA LEU A 273 3.38 20.72 1.82
C LEU A 273 3.04 22.10 2.38
N PRO A 274 3.22 22.31 3.70
CA PRO A 274 3.85 21.40 4.67
C PRO A 274 2.91 20.38 5.32
N GLU A 275 1.61 20.37 5.01
CA GLU A 275 0.57 19.64 5.74
C GLU A 275 0.76 18.11 5.76
N TRP A 276 1.36 17.56 4.70
CA TRP A 276 1.53 16.12 4.52
C TRP A 276 3.00 15.66 4.50
N ALA A 277 3.93 16.49 4.99
CA ALA A 277 5.36 16.17 4.93
C ALA A 277 5.72 14.86 5.67
N GLY A 278 5.08 14.59 6.81
CA GLY A 278 5.28 13.36 7.58
C GLY A 278 4.69 12.11 6.92
N LEU A 279 3.65 12.24 6.09
CA LEU A 279 3.07 11.11 5.36
C LEU A 279 4.05 10.51 4.35
N MET A 280 4.89 11.35 3.74
CA MET A 280 5.91 10.95 2.76
C MET A 280 7.31 10.77 3.38
N ASP A 281 7.44 10.82 4.70
CA ASP A 281 8.75 10.73 5.37
C ASP A 281 8.68 10.05 6.74
N ARG A 282 8.35 8.76 6.74
CA ARG A 282 8.45 7.91 7.92
C ARG A 282 9.86 7.34 8.02
N ASP A 283 10.39 7.18 9.22
CA ASP A 283 11.68 6.52 9.41
C ASP A 283 11.56 5.01 9.17
N ALA A 284 12.14 4.55 8.05
CA ALA A 284 12.09 3.15 7.63
C ALA A 284 13.10 2.25 8.37
N ARG A 285 14.08 2.81 9.10
CA ARG A 285 15.17 2.04 9.73
C ARG A 285 14.67 0.88 10.61
N PRO A 286 13.66 1.06 11.49
CA PRO A 286 13.18 -0.05 12.32
C PRO A 286 12.63 -1.23 11.51
N ALA A 287 12.00 -0.99 10.35
CA ALA A 287 11.50 -2.06 9.49
C ALA A 287 12.65 -2.77 8.76
N LEU A 288 13.64 -2.01 8.28
CA LEU A 288 14.83 -2.56 7.62
C LEU A 288 15.65 -3.43 8.58
N ASP A 289 15.87 -2.95 9.80
CA ASP A 289 16.58 -3.70 10.86
C ASP A 289 15.82 -4.96 11.27
N ALA A 290 14.47 -4.94 11.15
CA ALA A 290 13.60 -6.08 11.38
C ALA A 290 13.40 -6.97 10.13
N GLY A 291 14.22 -6.81 9.09
CA GLY A 291 14.28 -7.73 7.94
C GLY A 291 13.46 -7.34 6.72
N LEU A 292 12.90 -6.12 6.65
CA LEU A 292 12.33 -5.61 5.41
C LEU A 292 13.47 -5.37 4.40
N THR A 293 13.39 -6.03 3.25
CA THR A 293 14.32 -5.79 2.13
C THR A 293 13.67 -4.89 1.10
N VAL A 294 14.41 -3.91 0.57
CA VAL A 294 13.91 -3.00 -0.48
C VAL A 294 14.68 -3.25 -1.77
N ARG A 295 13.95 -3.55 -2.84
CA ARG A 295 14.55 -3.75 -4.16
C ARG A 295 14.90 -2.44 -4.85
N PRO A 296 15.78 -2.47 -5.87
CA PRO A 296 15.99 -1.32 -6.74
C PRO A 296 14.67 -0.87 -7.40
N LEU A 297 14.42 0.44 -7.43
CA LEU A 297 13.22 1.04 -8.06
C LEU A 297 13.02 0.54 -9.51
N SER A 298 14.10 0.32 -10.26
CA SER A 298 14.03 -0.20 -11.62
C SER A 298 13.32 -1.58 -11.74
N ASP A 299 13.40 -2.43 -10.72
CA ASP A 299 12.68 -3.71 -10.69
C ASP A 299 11.19 -3.51 -10.49
N THR A 300 10.79 -2.60 -9.59
CA THR A 300 9.39 -2.20 -9.40
C THR A 300 8.81 -1.62 -10.68
N VAL A 301 9.56 -0.77 -11.38
CA VAL A 301 9.16 -0.17 -12.66
C VAL A 301 8.96 -1.24 -13.73
N ARG A 302 9.95 -2.12 -13.94
CA ARG A 302 9.86 -3.20 -14.93
C ARG A 302 8.71 -4.16 -14.65
N ALA A 303 8.51 -4.55 -13.39
CA ALA A 303 7.41 -5.42 -13.00
C ALA A 303 6.04 -4.74 -13.25
N THR A 304 5.92 -3.45 -12.92
CA THR A 304 4.70 -2.69 -13.15
C THR A 304 4.42 -2.52 -14.64
N ALA A 305 5.42 -2.12 -15.43
CA ALA A 305 5.30 -1.97 -16.89
C ALA A 305 4.91 -3.29 -17.57
N SER A 306 5.59 -4.39 -17.21
CA SER A 306 5.28 -5.72 -17.74
C SER A 306 3.85 -6.14 -17.43
N TRP A 307 3.36 -5.88 -16.22
CA TRP A 307 1.97 -6.16 -15.86
C TRP A 307 0.98 -5.30 -16.64
N MET A 308 1.25 -3.99 -16.77
CA MET A 308 0.39 -3.06 -17.52
C MET A 308 0.27 -3.49 -18.99
N THR A 309 1.38 -3.90 -19.62
CA THR A 309 1.37 -4.42 -20.99
C THR A 309 0.60 -5.75 -21.10
N ALA A 310 0.77 -6.65 -20.13
CA ALA A 310 0.11 -7.95 -20.15
C ALA A 310 -1.40 -7.87 -19.86
N ARG A 311 -1.84 -6.83 -19.12
CA ARG A 311 -3.22 -6.69 -18.61
C ARG A 311 -3.73 -5.25 -18.72
N PRO A 312 -3.78 -4.67 -19.94
CA PRO A 312 -4.16 -3.26 -20.12
C PRO A 312 -5.55 -2.94 -19.55
N ASP A 313 -6.52 -3.86 -19.70
CA ASP A 313 -7.89 -3.68 -19.18
C ASP A 313 -7.98 -3.64 -17.64
N ALA A 314 -6.94 -4.13 -16.94
CA ALA A 314 -6.88 -4.11 -15.49
C ALA A 314 -6.19 -2.85 -14.94
N VAL A 315 -5.59 -2.03 -15.82
CA VAL A 315 -4.91 -0.79 -15.44
C VAL A 315 -5.93 0.32 -15.33
N ARG A 316 -6.20 0.76 -14.10
CA ARG A 316 -7.02 1.94 -13.85
C ARG A 316 -6.39 3.15 -14.56
N GLN A 317 -7.21 3.98 -15.17
CA GLN A 317 -6.79 5.21 -15.85
C GLN A 317 -7.28 6.42 -15.03
N GLY A 318 -6.56 6.73 -13.96
CA GLY A 318 -6.70 7.98 -13.22
C GLY A 318 -5.54 8.92 -13.52
N GLY A 319 -5.47 9.98 -12.72
CA GLY A 319 -4.46 11.02 -12.83
C GLY A 319 -4.86 12.16 -13.76
N LEU A 320 -3.87 12.99 -14.10
CA LEU A 320 -4.01 14.12 -15.01
C LEU A 320 -3.98 13.63 -16.46
N ASP A 321 -5.00 14.00 -17.24
CA ASP A 321 -5.06 13.65 -18.66
C ASP A 321 -3.99 14.41 -19.46
N PRO A 322 -3.38 13.83 -20.51
CA PRO A 322 -2.36 14.50 -21.31
C PRO A 322 -2.78 15.85 -21.91
N ALA A 323 -4.04 16.03 -22.30
CA ALA A 323 -4.52 17.30 -22.83
C ALA A 323 -4.59 18.38 -21.75
N ASP A 324 -5.04 17.99 -20.55
CA ASP A 324 -5.06 18.86 -19.37
C ASP A 324 -3.63 19.24 -18.93
N GLU A 325 -2.72 18.27 -18.87
CA GLU A 325 -1.32 18.50 -18.55
C GLU A 325 -0.67 19.50 -19.52
N ALA A 326 -0.88 19.32 -20.83
CA ALA A 326 -0.35 20.21 -21.84
C ALA A 326 -0.94 21.64 -21.73
N ALA A 327 -2.20 21.78 -21.31
CA ALA A 327 -2.80 23.09 -21.06
C ALA A 327 -2.15 23.78 -19.86
N ILE A 328 -1.98 23.06 -18.76
CA ILE A 328 -1.35 23.57 -17.54
C ILE A 328 0.11 23.98 -17.80
N LEU A 329 0.87 23.19 -18.56
CA LEU A 329 2.24 23.52 -18.95
C LEU A 329 2.31 24.80 -19.80
N ARG A 330 1.39 25.00 -20.76
CA ARG A 330 1.33 26.25 -21.54
C ARG A 330 1.05 27.46 -20.68
N GLU A 331 0.10 27.35 -19.75
CA GLU A 331 -0.21 28.43 -18.80
C GLU A 331 0.99 28.73 -17.90
N TRP A 332 1.69 27.70 -17.41
CA TRP A 332 2.87 27.85 -16.56
C TRP A 332 3.99 28.61 -17.27
N GLN A 333 4.26 28.26 -18.53
CA GLN A 333 5.26 28.95 -19.32
C GLN A 333 4.87 30.40 -19.62
N ALA A 334 3.58 30.68 -19.84
CA ALA A 334 3.11 32.05 -20.04
C ALA A 334 3.32 32.92 -18.79
N GLU A 335 3.06 32.40 -17.59
CA GLU A 335 3.23 33.11 -16.32
C GLU A 335 4.70 33.37 -15.99
N ARG A 336 5.61 32.44 -16.33
CA ARG A 336 7.06 32.61 -16.12
C ARG A 336 7.73 33.59 -17.08
N ASN A 337 7.12 33.83 -18.23
CA ASN A 337 7.65 34.73 -19.27
C ASN A 337 7.04 36.15 -19.19
N ALA A 338 6.06 36.38 -18.32
CA ALA A 338 5.44 37.67 -18.06
C ALA A 338 6.22 38.47 -17.00
#